data_AF-A0A3A8PQ59-F1
#
_entry.id   AF-A0A3A8PQ59-F1
#
_cell.length_a   1.000
_cell.length_b   1.000
_cell.length_c   1.000
_cell.angle_alpha   90.00
_cell.angle_beta   90.00
_cell.angle_gamma   90.00
#
_symmetry.space_group_name_H-M   'P 1'
#
loop_
_entity.id
_entity.type
_entity.pdbx_description
1 polymer ?
#
loop_
_entity_poly.entity_id
_entity_poly.type
_entity_poly.pdbx_seq_one_letter_code
_entity_poly.pdbx_strand_id
1 'polypeptide(L)'
;MLGKPEQQAPSVDFGRSSRPNLRCPILQRSPSRARDSSTRRTLQRTPMKRNRVVAVACLVAAFLGVWPTSASAVAVKVALVHSNPELGNAPANVATLNTLVAEAFANGAKIIVTPELATTGFSITQQQVIDGLGFTAPYPELSQIRDLAIQHQGYVAVAIAEKTLDGKIYNTAVIFGPTGVVQTQQKRGLSGWHDRGVLPFDVITTPYGELATMICSDSYLPDWIRIATLKGADIVLLPSNWWGSGMETIWQTRARENGVWFLAANRWGTEVDTRYGFPYTYYMNDAPSAVIKPNGQITLIHRAEDDAVPQTRILYSTVNVEPSRIGTAFNPAYSVSQRRPEAYGEIANNYYRRDIEYVEAPGLPPTGTTRVATLAFRPVLNAQTNVQKIRQLYATQAPGAEVVVLPGLGVSLAPVNTHTSGWRAAEPWLSLQQFVNEKSISLLVTTIHERVPGSPQLRESLLLVRSGAQAQVKPQIHNSLTALGSGAEPVVLDLPHSRVGILTGRDALFPETGTHLAKSGIDLLLISSSVGVNTVLEGSFAASYLWDVAALRNLWTTRNNEVFHVAASDWTGNGVLIENGGGYISRMEELDASVPAGSLDLDSSFVRLKFLNSYYAFDLASLLGN
;
A
#
# COMPACT_ATOMS: atom_id res chain seq x y z
N MET A 1 28.84 41.14 -7.03
CA MET A 1 27.82 41.87 -6.23
C MET A 1 26.47 41.28 -6.63
N LEU A 2 25.65 40.64 -5.80
CA LEU A 2 25.57 40.45 -4.35
C LEU A 2 25.17 38.98 -4.09
N GLY A 3 25.82 38.33 -3.12
CA GLY A 3 25.58 36.94 -2.73
C GLY A 3 24.38 36.78 -1.78
N LYS A 4 23.82 35.56 -1.76
CA LYS A 4 22.84 35.09 -0.78
C LYS A 4 23.56 34.45 0.42
N PRO A 5 23.09 34.62 1.66
CA PRO A 5 23.76 34.07 2.83
C PRO A 5 23.29 32.64 3.15
N GLU A 6 24.24 31.79 3.52
CA GLU A 6 24.04 30.57 4.30
C GLU A 6 23.64 30.92 5.74
N GLN A 7 22.72 30.15 6.34
CA GLN A 7 22.55 30.12 7.79
C GLN A 7 22.52 28.68 8.31
N GLN A 8 23.46 28.40 9.20
CA GLN A 8 23.65 27.19 9.98
C GLN A 8 22.53 27.02 11.01
N ALA A 9 22.06 25.78 11.19
CA ALA A 9 21.18 25.41 12.31
C ALA A 9 22.01 25.24 13.61
N PRO A 10 21.53 25.73 14.77
CA PRO A 10 22.22 25.54 16.03
C PRO A 10 21.94 24.16 16.64
N SER A 11 22.99 23.55 17.20
CA SER A 11 22.94 22.34 18.02
C SER A 11 22.31 22.63 19.39
N VAL A 12 21.31 21.84 19.78
CA VAL A 12 20.70 21.91 21.11
C VAL A 12 21.18 20.72 21.95
N ASP A 13 21.89 21.05 23.02
CA ASP A 13 22.43 20.16 24.03
C ASP A 13 21.32 19.81 25.04
N PHE A 14 20.95 18.53 25.15
CA PHE A 14 19.93 18.07 26.11
C PHE A 14 20.58 17.73 27.45
N GLY A 15 20.63 18.72 28.33
CA GLY A 15 20.97 18.56 29.74
C GLY A 15 20.00 17.61 30.46
N ARG A 16 20.56 16.58 31.10
CA ARG A 16 19.87 15.66 32.01
C ARG A 16 19.22 16.44 33.16
N SER A 17 17.89 16.38 33.27
CA SER A 17 17.19 16.71 34.52
C SER A 17 16.56 15.44 35.11
N SER A 18 16.94 15.19 36.36
CA SER A 18 16.51 14.09 37.21
C SER A 18 15.04 14.25 37.61
N ARG A 19 14.27 13.16 37.52
CA ARG A 19 12.99 13.00 38.22
C ARG A 19 12.99 11.75 39.09
N PRO A 20 12.25 11.76 40.21
CA PRO A 20 12.49 10.89 41.35
C PRO A 20 11.77 9.53 41.24
N ASN A 21 12.43 8.52 41.79
CA ASN A 21 11.93 7.17 41.99
C ASN A 21 10.66 7.16 42.86
N LEU A 22 9.55 6.67 42.31
CA LEU A 22 8.44 6.13 43.08
C LEU A 22 8.27 4.65 42.70
N ARG A 23 8.84 3.77 43.54
CA ARG A 23 8.60 2.33 43.52
C ARG A 23 7.28 2.03 44.25
N CYS A 24 6.45 1.19 43.64
CA CYS A 24 5.47 0.37 44.35
C CYS A 24 5.38 -1.02 43.70
N PRO A 25 5.05 -2.08 44.46
CA PRO A 25 5.75 -3.36 44.38
C PRO A 25 5.04 -4.38 43.48
N ILE A 26 5.88 -5.15 42.80
CA ILE A 26 5.58 -6.38 42.05
C ILE A 26 5.06 -7.43 43.03
N LEU A 27 3.83 -7.90 42.83
CA LEU A 27 3.34 -9.14 43.41
C LEU A 27 3.80 -10.31 42.53
N GLN A 28 4.79 -11.03 43.04
CA GLN A 28 5.24 -12.32 42.54
C GLN A 28 4.13 -13.37 42.64
N ARG A 29 3.87 -14.09 41.54
CA ARG A 29 3.42 -15.49 41.61
C ARG A 29 4.21 -16.32 40.61
N SER A 30 5.00 -17.24 41.16
CA SER A 30 5.74 -18.28 40.45
C SER A 30 4.86 -19.51 40.19
N PRO A 31 5.29 -20.44 39.31
CA PRO A 31 4.41 -21.35 38.59
C PRO A 31 4.34 -22.74 39.22
N SER A 32 3.19 -23.42 39.09
CA SER A 32 3.18 -24.89 39.09
C SER A 32 1.89 -25.43 38.45
N ARG A 33 2.02 -26.20 37.37
CA ARG A 33 1.65 -27.63 37.34
C ARG A 33 1.84 -28.21 35.94
N ALA A 34 2.55 -29.31 35.92
CA ALA A 34 2.80 -30.17 34.78
C ALA A 34 1.73 -31.28 34.69
N ARG A 35 1.60 -31.82 33.47
CA ARG A 35 0.90 -33.06 33.03
C ARG A 35 -0.63 -32.94 33.00
N ASP A 36 -1.32 -33.31 31.93
CA ASP A 36 -1.27 -34.67 31.38
C ASP A 36 -1.67 -34.76 29.89
N SER A 37 -1.09 -35.78 29.26
CA SER A 37 -1.32 -36.23 27.90
C SER A 37 -2.45 -37.25 27.84
N SER A 38 -3.45 -37.05 26.98
CA SER A 38 -4.08 -38.11 26.16
C SER A 38 -5.48 -37.69 25.68
N THR A 39 -5.61 -37.42 24.38
CA THR A 39 -6.71 -37.90 23.50
C THR A 39 -6.59 -37.22 22.13
N ARG A 40 -5.72 -37.79 21.28
CA ARG A 40 -5.77 -37.52 19.83
C ARG A 40 -7.02 -38.20 19.27
N ARG A 41 -8.06 -37.43 18.95
CA ARG A 41 -9.10 -37.87 18.01
C ARG A 41 -8.58 -37.65 16.58
N THR A 42 -8.29 -38.75 15.93
CA THR A 42 -7.92 -38.85 14.51
C THR A 42 -9.10 -38.45 13.63
N LEU A 43 -9.12 -37.20 13.15
CA LEU A 43 -9.96 -36.82 12.01
C LEU A 43 -9.22 -37.23 10.73
N GLN A 44 -9.53 -38.41 10.21
CA GLN A 44 -9.14 -38.81 8.87
C GLN A 44 -9.73 -37.81 7.86
N ARG A 45 -8.86 -36.98 7.27
CA ARG A 45 -9.19 -36.14 6.12
C ARG A 45 -9.32 -37.01 4.88
N THR A 46 -10.53 -37.23 4.41
CA THR A 46 -10.79 -37.67 3.03
C THR A 46 -10.43 -36.54 2.06
N PRO A 47 -9.67 -36.79 0.98
CA PRO A 47 -9.34 -35.75 0.02
C PRO A 47 -10.58 -35.41 -0.82
N MET A 48 -11.02 -34.15 -0.76
CA MET A 48 -12.08 -33.61 -1.60
C MET A 48 -11.67 -33.69 -3.08
N LYS A 49 -12.25 -34.64 -3.81
CA LYS A 49 -12.28 -34.70 -5.29
C LYS A 49 -13.18 -33.60 -5.89
N ARG A 50 -12.98 -32.32 -5.54
CA ARG A 50 -13.83 -31.20 -6.03
C ARG A 50 -13.29 -30.44 -7.26
N ASN A 51 -12.03 -30.63 -7.64
CA ASN A 51 -11.41 -29.80 -8.71
C ASN A 51 -11.63 -30.30 -10.15
N ARG A 52 -12.16 -31.51 -10.37
CA ARG A 52 -12.44 -32.01 -11.73
C ARG A 52 -13.85 -31.69 -12.24
N VAL A 53 -14.82 -31.48 -11.37
CA VAL A 53 -16.23 -31.26 -11.76
C VAL A 53 -16.44 -29.84 -12.30
N VAL A 54 -15.72 -28.85 -11.78
CA VAL A 54 -15.82 -27.44 -12.23
C VAL A 54 -15.22 -27.25 -13.63
N ALA A 55 -14.10 -27.90 -13.94
CA ALA A 55 -13.47 -27.80 -15.26
C ALA A 55 -14.32 -28.44 -16.37
N VAL A 56 -15.02 -29.54 -16.07
CA VAL A 56 -15.93 -30.20 -17.02
C VAL A 56 -17.23 -29.39 -17.21
N ALA A 57 -17.76 -28.77 -16.15
CA ALA A 57 -18.95 -27.92 -16.25
C ALA A 57 -18.74 -26.69 -17.16
N CYS A 58 -17.55 -26.07 -17.12
CA CYS A 58 -17.21 -24.95 -18.01
C CYS A 58 -17.09 -25.36 -19.48
N LEU A 59 -16.59 -26.57 -19.76
CA LEU A 59 -16.50 -27.11 -21.13
C LEU A 59 -17.88 -27.47 -21.71
N VAL A 60 -18.82 -27.92 -20.89
CA VAL A 60 -20.19 -28.23 -21.31
C VAL A 60 -21.01 -26.96 -21.55
N ALA A 61 -20.83 -25.90 -20.75
CA ALA A 61 -21.48 -24.61 -20.97
C ALA A 61 -21.01 -23.91 -22.27
N ALA A 62 -19.73 -24.07 -22.64
CA ALA A 62 -19.20 -23.59 -23.90
C ALA A 62 -19.78 -24.31 -25.14
N PHE A 63 -20.19 -25.58 -25.00
CA PHE A 63 -20.79 -26.37 -26.07
C PHE A 63 -22.31 -26.17 -26.22
N LEU A 64 -23.02 -25.75 -25.16
CA LEU A 64 -24.48 -25.61 -25.16
C LEU A 64 -24.98 -24.18 -25.41
N GLY A 65 -24.10 -23.18 -25.50
CA GLY A 65 -24.50 -21.79 -25.75
C GLY A 65 -25.36 -21.15 -24.64
N VAL A 66 -25.57 -21.84 -23.52
CA VAL A 66 -26.29 -21.33 -22.36
C VAL A 66 -25.27 -20.73 -21.40
N TRP A 67 -24.88 -19.49 -21.66
CA TRP A 67 -24.19 -18.68 -20.67
C TRP A 67 -25.24 -18.32 -19.61
N PRO A 68 -24.99 -18.52 -18.31
CA PRO A 68 -25.85 -17.89 -17.30
C PRO A 68 -25.90 -16.40 -17.64
N THR A 69 -27.10 -15.84 -17.78
CA THR A 69 -27.29 -14.41 -18.01
C THR A 69 -26.49 -13.65 -16.97
N SER A 70 -25.35 -13.11 -17.38
CA SER A 70 -24.49 -12.31 -16.53
C SER A 70 -25.34 -11.14 -16.04
N ALA A 71 -25.54 -11.04 -14.74
CA ALA A 71 -26.13 -9.85 -14.15
C ALA A 71 -25.38 -8.62 -14.71
N SER A 72 -26.10 -7.57 -15.07
CA SER A 72 -25.47 -6.35 -15.58
C SER A 72 -24.71 -5.65 -14.45
N ALA A 73 -23.60 -4.99 -14.78
CA ALA A 73 -22.95 -4.04 -13.88
C ALA A 73 -23.97 -3.03 -13.33
N VAL A 74 -23.79 -2.65 -12.06
CA VAL A 74 -24.60 -1.63 -11.40
C VAL A 74 -23.89 -0.29 -11.57
N ALA A 75 -24.53 0.61 -12.32
CA ALA A 75 -24.07 1.98 -12.46
C ALA A 75 -24.67 2.86 -11.36
N VAL A 76 -23.83 3.66 -10.68
CA VAL A 76 -24.26 4.58 -9.63
C VAL A 76 -23.61 5.95 -9.83
N LYS A 77 -24.42 7.01 -9.73
CA LYS A 77 -23.93 8.38 -9.73
C LYS A 77 -23.42 8.74 -8.34
N VAL A 78 -22.18 9.20 -8.26
CA VAL A 78 -21.51 9.58 -7.02
C VAL A 78 -21.19 11.07 -7.03
N ALA A 79 -21.09 11.66 -5.84
CA ALA A 79 -20.68 13.05 -5.66
C ALA A 79 -19.59 13.17 -4.59
N LEU A 80 -18.53 13.91 -4.90
CA LEU A 80 -17.50 14.31 -3.95
C LEU A 80 -17.69 15.79 -3.64
N VAL A 81 -17.88 16.12 -2.37
CA VAL A 81 -17.91 17.51 -1.92
C VAL A 81 -16.47 17.98 -1.75
N HIS A 82 -16.07 19.02 -2.50
CA HIS A 82 -14.78 19.69 -2.38
C HIS A 82 -15.01 21.09 -1.83
N SER A 83 -14.96 21.23 -0.51
CA SER A 83 -15.32 22.44 0.22
C SER A 83 -14.19 22.94 1.12
N ASN A 84 -14.28 24.19 1.58
CA ASN A 84 -13.36 24.76 2.56
C ASN A 84 -14.11 24.98 3.90
N PRO A 85 -14.00 24.05 4.87
CA PRO A 85 -14.57 24.23 6.19
C PRO A 85 -13.99 25.44 6.92
N GLU A 86 -14.85 26.23 7.55
CA GLU A 86 -14.45 27.29 8.48
C GLU A 86 -13.95 26.68 9.80
N LEU A 87 -12.69 26.95 10.15
CA LEU A 87 -12.08 26.40 11.35
C LEU A 87 -12.87 26.79 12.61
N GLY A 88 -13.35 25.79 13.35
CA GLY A 88 -14.07 25.94 14.61
C GLY A 88 -15.53 26.42 14.50
N ASN A 89 -16.07 26.61 13.29
CA ASN A 89 -17.44 27.11 13.11
C ASN A 89 -18.41 26.01 12.67
N ALA A 90 -18.74 25.11 13.60
CA ALA A 90 -19.61 23.97 13.31
C ALA A 90 -20.98 24.33 12.72
N PRO A 91 -21.71 25.35 13.22
CA PRO A 91 -22.99 25.75 12.64
C PRO A 91 -22.90 26.18 11.17
N ALA A 92 -21.90 27.00 10.81
CA ALA A 92 -21.73 27.46 9.42
C ALA A 92 -21.33 26.31 8.48
N ASN A 93 -20.44 25.43 8.95
CA ASN A 93 -20.03 24.25 8.21
C ASN A 93 -21.21 23.29 7.96
N VAL A 94 -22.02 23.01 8.98
CA VAL A 94 -23.22 22.16 8.83
C VAL A 94 -24.23 22.78 7.87
N ALA A 95 -24.48 24.09 7.93
CA ALA A 95 -25.37 24.76 6.99
C ALA A 95 -24.87 24.64 5.53
N THR A 96 -23.56 24.78 5.33
CA THR A 96 -22.91 24.58 4.04
C THR A 96 -23.07 23.14 3.55
N LEU A 97 -22.81 22.15 4.42
CA LEU A 97 -22.96 20.73 4.07
C LEU A 97 -24.40 20.37 3.74
N ASN A 98 -25.39 20.87 4.49
CA ASN A 98 -26.81 20.65 4.21
C ASN A 98 -27.17 21.12 2.79
N THR A 99 -26.66 22.27 2.39
CA THR A 99 -26.88 22.83 1.05
C THR A 99 -26.24 21.96 -0.03
N LEU A 100 -24.96 21.61 0.13
CA LEU A 100 -24.21 20.84 -0.87
C LEU A 100 -24.73 19.40 -1.00
N VAL A 101 -25.12 18.77 0.10
CA VAL A 101 -25.72 17.42 0.08
C VAL A 101 -27.09 17.44 -0.59
N ALA A 102 -27.93 18.44 -0.30
CA ALA A 102 -29.23 18.60 -0.97
C ALA A 102 -29.06 18.80 -2.48
N GLU A 103 -28.11 19.64 -2.90
CA GLU A 103 -27.79 19.85 -4.32
C GLU A 103 -27.31 18.56 -4.99
N ALA A 104 -26.41 17.81 -4.34
CA ALA A 104 -25.90 16.55 -4.87
C ALA A 104 -27.01 15.51 -5.06
N PHE A 105 -27.93 15.40 -4.10
CA PHE A 105 -29.10 14.53 -4.23
C PHE A 105 -30.08 15.01 -5.29
N ALA A 106 -30.34 16.31 -5.40
CA ALA A 106 -31.15 16.89 -6.47
C ALA A 106 -30.55 16.63 -7.86
N ASN A 107 -29.22 16.55 -7.96
CA ASN A 107 -28.50 16.17 -9.17
C ASN A 107 -28.52 14.64 -9.44
N GLY A 108 -29.15 13.84 -8.57
CA GLY A 108 -29.32 12.41 -8.73
C GLY A 108 -28.17 11.55 -8.21
N ALA A 109 -27.24 12.12 -7.44
CA ALA A 109 -26.22 11.31 -6.75
C ALA A 109 -26.88 10.35 -5.75
N LYS A 110 -26.30 9.17 -5.60
CA LYS A 110 -26.75 8.14 -4.64
C LYS A 110 -25.72 7.82 -3.57
N ILE A 111 -24.48 8.22 -3.79
CA ILE A 111 -23.39 8.11 -2.82
C ILE A 111 -22.69 9.47 -2.79
N ILE A 112 -22.62 10.08 -1.61
CA ILE A 112 -22.01 11.40 -1.40
C ILE A 112 -20.93 11.27 -0.34
N VAL A 113 -19.74 11.82 -0.60
CA VAL A 113 -18.62 11.82 0.35
C VAL A 113 -18.23 13.26 0.65
N THR A 114 -18.16 13.63 1.93
CA THR A 114 -17.66 14.93 2.38
C THR A 114 -16.18 14.87 2.76
N PRO A 115 -15.48 16.02 2.85
CA PRO A 115 -14.12 16.05 3.38
C PRO A 115 -14.02 15.52 4.82
N GLU A 116 -12.80 15.14 5.23
CA GLU A 116 -12.51 14.82 6.63
C GLU A 116 -12.61 16.07 7.51
N LEU A 117 -13.22 15.92 8.69
CA LEU A 117 -13.49 17.02 9.62
C LEU A 117 -14.26 18.18 8.97
N ALA A 118 -15.20 17.85 8.08
CA ALA A 118 -15.97 18.84 7.32
C ALA A 118 -16.83 19.74 8.21
N THR A 119 -17.12 19.33 9.45
CA THR A 119 -17.88 20.13 10.42
C THR A 119 -17.00 21.09 11.22
N THR A 120 -15.67 20.92 11.25
CA THR A 120 -14.82 21.66 12.20
C THR A 120 -13.60 22.34 11.58
N GLY A 121 -13.11 21.88 10.43
CA GLY A 121 -11.72 22.17 10.01
C GLY A 121 -10.71 21.26 10.72
N PHE A 122 -9.44 21.34 10.32
CA PHE A 122 -8.42 20.35 10.67
C PHE A 122 -7.67 20.67 11.98
N SER A 123 -7.37 21.94 12.20
CA SER A 123 -6.47 22.45 13.24
C SER A 123 -7.19 22.64 14.57
N ILE A 124 -7.89 21.61 15.02
CA ILE A 124 -8.62 21.57 16.27
C ILE A 124 -7.83 20.83 17.37
N THR A 125 -8.15 21.15 18.62
CA THR A 125 -7.62 20.52 19.83
C THR A 125 -8.66 19.61 20.49
N GLN A 126 -8.19 18.67 21.30
CA GLN A 126 -9.06 17.81 22.10
C GLN A 126 -10.02 18.62 22.98
N GLN A 127 -9.54 19.69 23.61
CA GLN A 127 -10.34 20.54 24.49
C GLN A 127 -11.48 21.24 23.74
N GLN A 128 -11.23 21.76 22.53
CA GLN A 128 -12.30 22.38 21.72
C GLN A 128 -13.38 21.38 21.32
N VAL A 129 -13.02 20.12 21.08
CA VAL A 129 -14.00 19.04 20.84
C VAL A 129 -14.84 18.78 22.08
N ILE A 130 -14.22 18.76 23.27
CA ILE A 130 -14.92 18.62 24.56
C ILE A 130 -15.90 19.77 24.80
N ASP A 131 -15.48 21.00 24.48
CA ASP A 131 -16.18 22.24 24.83
C ASP A 131 -17.32 22.63 23.89
N GLY A 132 -17.55 21.85 22.83
CA GLY A 132 -18.74 22.01 21.98
C GLY A 132 -18.55 21.80 20.48
N LEU A 133 -17.32 21.56 19.99
CA LEU A 133 -17.12 21.21 18.58
C LEU A 133 -17.46 19.75 18.27
N GLY A 134 -17.39 18.86 19.27
CA GLY A 134 -17.63 17.44 19.09
C GLY A 134 -19.11 17.10 19.01
N PHE A 135 -19.49 16.34 17.99
CA PHE A 135 -20.86 15.87 17.83
C PHE A 135 -21.04 14.52 18.53
N THR A 136 -22.21 14.30 19.11
CA THR A 136 -22.54 13.10 19.87
C THR A 136 -23.69 12.35 19.20
N ALA A 137 -23.59 11.03 19.11
CA ALA A 137 -24.69 10.20 18.59
C ALA A 137 -26.00 10.47 19.38
N PRO A 138 -27.17 10.61 18.71
CA PRO A 138 -27.47 10.25 17.32
C PRO A 138 -27.24 11.38 16.29
N TYR A 139 -26.37 12.35 16.61
CA TYR A 139 -25.93 13.45 15.73
C TYR A 139 -27.10 14.36 15.27
N PRO A 140 -27.89 14.95 16.19
CA PRO A 140 -29.04 15.78 15.86
C PRO A 140 -28.70 16.97 14.95
N GLU A 141 -27.47 17.49 15.05
CA GLU A 141 -26.93 18.57 14.21
C GLU A 141 -26.92 18.19 12.72
N LEU A 142 -26.83 16.89 12.40
CA LEU A 142 -26.82 16.34 11.05
C LEU A 142 -28.17 15.75 10.63
N SER A 143 -29.25 16.02 11.38
CA SER A 143 -30.59 15.48 11.11
C SER A 143 -31.09 15.77 9.70
N GLN A 144 -30.82 16.96 9.15
CA GLN A 144 -31.20 17.29 7.78
C GLN A 144 -30.50 16.40 6.75
N ILE A 145 -29.19 16.14 6.90
CA ILE A 145 -28.45 15.22 6.01
C ILE A 145 -28.98 13.79 6.14
N ARG A 146 -29.28 13.34 7.37
CA ARG A 146 -29.92 12.04 7.62
C ARG A 146 -31.25 11.92 6.88
N ASP A 147 -32.12 12.93 7.01
CA ASP A 147 -33.46 12.91 6.44
C ASP A 147 -33.40 12.97 4.90
N LEU A 148 -32.44 13.73 4.33
CA LEU A 148 -32.14 13.71 2.90
C LEU A 148 -31.68 12.33 2.41
N ALA A 149 -30.79 11.65 3.13
CA ALA A 149 -30.34 10.31 2.78
C ALA A 149 -31.49 9.29 2.76
N ILE A 150 -32.39 9.36 3.75
CA ILE A 150 -33.61 8.54 3.82
C ILE A 150 -34.54 8.87 2.64
N GLN A 151 -34.85 10.15 2.42
CA GLN A 151 -35.76 10.59 1.36
C GLN A 151 -35.27 10.15 -0.03
N HIS A 152 -33.97 10.28 -0.30
CA HIS A 152 -33.39 9.97 -1.61
C HIS A 152 -32.96 8.50 -1.77
N GLN A 153 -33.14 7.66 -0.73
CA GLN A 153 -32.67 6.28 -0.69
C GLN A 153 -31.19 6.19 -1.10
N GLY A 154 -30.37 7.09 -0.55
CA GLY A 154 -28.95 7.23 -0.87
C GLY A 154 -28.09 7.22 0.38
N TYR A 155 -26.77 7.31 0.17
CA TYR A 155 -25.77 7.19 1.22
C TYR A 155 -24.91 8.45 1.28
N VAL A 156 -24.64 8.95 2.50
CA VAL A 156 -23.78 10.12 2.72
C VAL A 156 -22.77 9.79 3.81
N ALA A 157 -21.47 9.88 3.50
CA ALA A 157 -20.41 9.82 4.49
C ALA A 157 -20.02 11.24 4.92
N VAL A 158 -20.33 11.58 6.18
CA VAL A 158 -19.96 12.85 6.80
C VAL A 158 -18.88 12.61 7.85
N ALA A 159 -17.70 13.16 7.65
CA ALA A 159 -16.59 13.02 8.60
C ALA A 159 -16.53 14.20 9.59
N ILE A 160 -16.55 13.87 10.88
CA ILE A 160 -16.76 14.77 12.01
C ILE A 160 -15.71 14.56 13.10
N ALA A 161 -15.55 15.56 13.97
CA ALA A 161 -15.05 15.33 15.32
C ALA A 161 -16.19 14.77 16.18
N GLU A 162 -16.04 13.55 16.66
CA GLU A 162 -17.00 12.88 17.52
C GLU A 162 -16.58 13.01 18.98
N LYS A 163 -17.56 13.28 19.84
CA LYS A 163 -17.47 13.13 21.29
C LYS A 163 -18.48 12.08 21.71
N THR A 164 -17.99 10.95 22.21
CA THR A 164 -18.82 9.84 22.67
C THR A 164 -19.39 10.11 24.06
N LEU A 165 -20.45 9.39 24.44
CA LEU A 165 -21.11 9.54 25.74
C LEU A 165 -20.19 9.15 26.92
N ASP A 166 -19.21 8.27 26.70
CA ASP A 166 -18.17 7.92 27.68
C ASP A 166 -16.99 8.91 27.71
N GLY A 167 -17.09 10.01 26.97
CA GLY A 167 -16.13 11.12 27.00
C GLY A 167 -14.91 10.94 26.10
N LYS A 168 -14.84 9.85 25.32
CA LYS A 168 -13.79 9.64 24.32
C LYS A 168 -14.04 10.47 23.07
N ILE A 169 -12.97 10.78 22.36
CA ILE A 169 -13.02 11.69 21.21
C ILE A 169 -12.44 10.99 20.00
N TYR A 170 -13.15 11.05 18.89
CA TYR A 170 -12.74 10.36 17.68
C TYR A 170 -12.82 11.28 16.47
N ASN A 171 -11.98 11.00 15.48
CA ASN A 171 -12.24 11.41 14.12
C ASN A 171 -13.10 10.33 13.47
N THR A 172 -14.35 10.64 13.15
CA THR A 172 -15.36 9.65 12.79
C THR A 172 -16.02 10.01 11.48
N ALA A 173 -16.15 9.04 10.58
CA ALA A 173 -17.07 9.12 9.46
C ALA A 173 -18.41 8.51 9.89
N VAL A 174 -19.47 9.30 9.87
CA VAL A 174 -20.86 8.85 10.06
C VAL A 174 -21.47 8.62 8.70
N ILE A 175 -21.95 7.40 8.45
CA ILE A 175 -22.58 7.03 7.20
C ILE A 175 -24.09 7.04 7.41
N PHE A 176 -24.76 7.97 6.77
CA PHE A 176 -26.22 8.01 6.66
C PHE A 176 -26.67 7.20 5.44
N GLY A 177 -27.79 6.51 5.57
CA GLY A 177 -28.39 5.69 4.53
C GLY A 177 -29.93 5.68 4.62
N PRO A 178 -30.59 4.78 3.88
CA PRO A 178 -32.06 4.69 3.83
C PRO A 178 -32.77 4.46 5.18
N THR A 179 -32.05 4.02 6.21
CA THR A 179 -32.57 3.74 7.56
C THR A 179 -32.03 4.70 8.62
N GLY A 180 -31.44 5.84 8.24
CA GLY A 180 -30.79 6.77 9.15
C GLY A 180 -29.28 6.52 9.25
N VAL A 181 -28.71 6.48 10.45
CA VAL A 181 -27.29 6.13 10.62
C VAL A 181 -27.12 4.63 10.38
N VAL A 182 -26.37 4.25 9.34
CA VAL A 182 -26.14 2.84 8.97
C VAL A 182 -24.79 2.30 9.44
N GLN A 183 -23.81 3.18 9.63
CA GLN A 183 -22.48 2.84 10.17
C GLN A 183 -21.80 4.08 10.73
N THR A 184 -20.91 3.89 11.69
CA THR A 184 -19.87 4.86 12.06
C THR A 184 -18.50 4.20 11.93
N GLN A 185 -17.53 4.94 11.41
CA GLN A 185 -16.16 4.47 11.22
C GLN A 185 -15.20 5.47 11.85
N GLN A 186 -14.54 5.05 12.93
CA GLN A 186 -13.52 5.84 13.61
C GLN A 186 -12.17 5.68 12.92
N LYS A 187 -11.44 6.79 12.78
CA LYS A 187 -10.10 6.84 12.18
C LYS A 187 -9.10 6.09 13.06
N ARG A 188 -8.20 5.34 12.43
CA ARG A 188 -7.19 4.53 13.13
C ARG A 188 -5.82 5.21 13.14
N GLY A 189 -5.53 6.02 12.11
CA GLY A 189 -4.38 6.92 12.10
C GLY A 189 -4.56 8.07 13.09
N LEU A 190 -3.63 8.24 14.02
CA LEU A 190 -3.69 9.29 15.04
C LEU A 190 -3.24 10.65 14.49
N SER A 191 -3.88 11.72 14.95
CA SER A 191 -3.48 13.11 14.68
C SER A 191 -3.31 13.96 15.95
N GLY A 192 -3.13 13.30 17.10
CA GLY A 192 -2.74 13.92 18.37
C GLY A 192 -3.88 14.47 19.24
N TRP A 193 -5.08 14.72 18.68
CA TRP A 193 -6.23 15.26 19.44
C TRP A 193 -7.34 14.25 19.72
N HIS A 194 -7.31 13.08 19.07
CA HIS A 194 -8.37 12.07 19.18
C HIS A 194 -7.81 10.71 19.59
N ASP A 195 -8.68 9.91 20.20
CA ASP A 195 -8.50 8.50 20.46
C ASP A 195 -8.45 7.70 19.14
N ARG A 196 -7.79 6.55 19.21
CA ARG A 196 -7.72 5.62 18.07
C ARG A 196 -9.01 4.83 17.95
N GLY A 197 -9.57 4.77 16.74
CA GLY A 197 -10.61 3.81 16.41
C GLY A 197 -10.12 2.37 16.53
N VAL A 198 -10.94 1.50 17.12
CA VAL A 198 -10.62 0.06 17.31
C VAL A 198 -11.59 -0.87 16.59
N LEU A 199 -12.55 -0.31 15.84
CA LEU A 199 -13.60 -1.10 15.20
C LEU A 199 -13.04 -1.98 14.06
N PRO A 200 -13.66 -3.15 13.77
CA PRO A 200 -13.35 -3.90 12.57
C PRO A 200 -13.71 -3.11 11.31
N PHE A 201 -13.08 -3.41 10.16
CA PHE A 201 -13.48 -2.81 8.87
C PHE A 201 -14.83 -3.38 8.46
N ASP A 202 -15.94 -2.75 8.83
CA ASP A 202 -17.24 -3.23 8.40
C ASP A 202 -17.61 -2.64 7.05
N VAL A 203 -18.32 -3.45 6.29
CA VAL A 203 -18.73 -3.17 4.93
C VAL A 203 -20.25 -3.04 4.93
N ILE A 204 -20.76 -2.00 4.27
CA ILE A 204 -22.19 -1.73 4.17
C ILE A 204 -22.69 -2.30 2.85
N THR A 205 -23.62 -3.24 2.92
CA THR A 205 -24.33 -3.72 1.74
C THR A 205 -25.32 -2.68 1.25
N THR A 206 -25.22 -2.32 -0.03
CA THR A 206 -26.12 -1.37 -0.68
C THR A 206 -26.61 -1.90 -2.03
N PRO A 207 -27.68 -1.33 -2.60
CA PRO A 207 -28.08 -1.64 -3.98
C PRO A 207 -27.01 -1.29 -5.04
N TYR A 208 -25.98 -0.53 -4.67
CA TYR A 208 -24.95 0.01 -5.55
C TYR A 208 -23.60 -0.70 -5.41
N GLY A 209 -23.52 -1.76 -4.59
CA GLY A 209 -22.29 -2.44 -4.22
C GLY A 209 -21.99 -2.33 -2.73
N GLU A 210 -20.92 -2.97 -2.32
CA GLU A 210 -20.46 -3.03 -0.94
C GLU A 210 -19.55 -1.82 -0.63
N LEU A 211 -19.90 -1.00 0.36
CA LEU A 211 -19.17 0.21 0.73
C LEU A 211 -18.27 -0.04 1.94
N ALA A 212 -17.02 0.38 1.86
CA ALA A 212 -16.14 0.52 3.01
C ALA A 212 -15.73 1.98 3.19
N THR A 213 -15.40 2.38 4.41
CA THR A 213 -14.96 3.74 4.71
C THR A 213 -13.56 3.72 5.32
N MET A 214 -12.68 4.59 4.81
CA MET A 214 -11.35 4.88 5.32
C MET A 214 -11.25 6.39 5.51
N ILE A 215 -10.45 6.89 6.45
CA ILE A 215 -10.33 8.34 6.66
C ILE A 215 -8.89 8.78 6.41
N CYS A 216 -8.69 9.57 5.35
CA CYS A 216 -7.44 10.25 5.03
C CYS A 216 -6.20 9.35 5.13
N SER A 217 -5.37 9.55 6.16
CA SER A 217 -4.14 8.79 6.41
C SER A 217 -4.33 7.29 6.63
N ASP A 218 -5.56 6.83 6.86
CA ASP A 218 -5.88 5.40 6.85
C ASP A 218 -5.53 4.74 5.50
N SER A 219 -5.48 5.50 4.40
CA SER A 219 -5.11 5.00 3.08
C SER A 219 -3.61 4.71 2.88
N TYR A 220 -2.74 5.20 3.76
CA TYR A 220 -1.30 4.89 3.68
C TYR A 220 -1.02 3.41 3.86
N LEU A 221 -1.79 2.77 4.73
CA LEU A 221 -1.60 1.40 5.14
C LEU A 221 -2.36 0.46 4.20
N PRO A 222 -1.66 -0.41 3.45
CA PRO A 222 -2.33 -1.28 2.51
C PRO A 222 -3.22 -2.32 3.20
N ASP A 223 -2.87 -2.72 4.43
CA ASP A 223 -3.55 -3.78 5.16
C ASP A 223 -5.03 -3.46 5.43
N TRP A 224 -5.34 -2.19 5.70
CA TRP A 224 -6.69 -1.75 6.08
C TRP A 224 -7.67 -1.86 4.92
N ILE A 225 -7.27 -1.35 3.76
CA ILE A 225 -8.03 -1.49 2.52
C ILE A 225 -8.11 -2.97 2.14
N ARG A 226 -7.02 -3.73 2.30
CA ARG A 226 -7.02 -5.17 2.02
C ARG A 226 -8.03 -5.94 2.88
N ILE A 227 -8.17 -5.62 4.17
CA ILE A 227 -9.18 -6.28 5.03
C ILE A 227 -10.59 -5.95 4.54
N ALA A 228 -10.87 -4.69 4.22
CA ALA A 228 -12.18 -4.29 3.70
C ALA A 228 -12.50 -5.01 2.38
N THR A 229 -11.54 -5.10 1.47
CA THR A 229 -11.68 -5.85 0.21
C THR A 229 -11.92 -7.33 0.47
N LEU A 230 -11.22 -7.97 1.42
CA LEU A 230 -11.48 -9.39 1.77
C LEU A 230 -12.86 -9.62 2.37
N LYS A 231 -13.46 -8.59 2.98
CA LYS A 231 -14.85 -8.59 3.44
C LYS A 231 -15.87 -8.27 2.35
N GLY A 232 -15.43 -8.00 1.13
CA GLY A 232 -16.28 -7.82 -0.04
C GLY A 232 -16.44 -6.40 -0.53
N ALA A 233 -15.70 -5.42 0.00
CA ALA A 233 -15.83 -4.02 -0.43
C ALA A 233 -15.59 -3.84 -1.94
N ASP A 234 -16.51 -3.12 -2.59
CA ASP A 234 -16.43 -2.73 -4.01
C ASP A 234 -15.99 -1.26 -4.16
N ILE A 235 -16.39 -0.41 -3.21
CA ILE A 235 -16.15 1.04 -3.21
C ILE A 235 -15.62 1.46 -1.83
N VAL A 236 -14.50 2.19 -1.82
CA VAL A 236 -13.93 2.85 -0.65
C VAL A 236 -14.32 4.32 -0.65
N LEU A 237 -15.10 4.73 0.36
CA LEU A 237 -15.37 6.13 0.68
C LEU A 237 -14.17 6.67 1.46
N LEU A 238 -13.58 7.76 0.98
CA LEU A 238 -12.37 8.33 1.58
C LEU A 238 -12.54 9.84 1.83
N PRO A 239 -13.19 10.23 2.95
CA PRO A 239 -13.08 11.57 3.48
C PRO A 239 -11.61 11.90 3.76
N SER A 240 -11.12 12.99 3.15
CA SER A 240 -9.73 13.41 3.21
C SER A 240 -9.61 14.88 3.64
N ASN A 241 -8.51 15.17 4.32
CA ASN A 241 -8.10 16.51 4.72
C ASN A 241 -6.57 16.57 4.60
N TRP A 242 -6.12 16.68 3.35
CA TRP A 242 -4.72 16.57 2.96
C TRP A 242 -4.25 17.87 2.30
N TRP A 243 -2.96 18.17 2.43
CA TRP A 243 -2.26 19.26 1.73
C TRP A 243 -1.04 18.70 1.00
N GLY A 244 -0.64 19.32 -0.11
CA GLY A 244 0.46 18.81 -0.93
C GLY A 244 0.01 17.81 -2.00
N SER A 245 0.84 17.69 -3.03
CA SER A 245 0.62 16.78 -4.15
C SER A 245 1.17 15.37 -3.88
N GLY A 246 0.70 14.38 -4.64
CA GLY A 246 1.25 13.02 -4.66
C GLY A 246 0.45 11.98 -3.86
N MET A 247 -0.56 12.38 -3.10
CA MET A 247 -1.44 11.44 -2.41
C MET A 247 -2.26 10.58 -3.39
N GLU A 248 -2.59 11.12 -4.55
CA GLU A 248 -3.23 10.40 -5.64
C GLU A 248 -2.45 9.13 -6.04
N THR A 249 -1.13 9.15 -5.98
CA THR A 249 -0.27 7.99 -6.26
C THR A 249 -0.53 6.83 -5.30
N ILE A 250 -0.76 7.14 -4.02
CA ILE A 250 -1.14 6.16 -3.00
C ILE A 250 -2.52 5.63 -3.31
N TRP A 251 -3.51 6.50 -3.54
CA TRP A 251 -4.88 6.07 -3.81
C TRP A 251 -5.00 5.22 -5.09
N GLN A 252 -4.27 5.57 -6.16
CA GLN A 252 -4.19 4.77 -7.38
C GLN A 252 -3.62 3.38 -7.11
N THR A 253 -2.53 3.30 -6.34
CA THR A 253 -1.91 2.04 -5.97
C THR A 253 -2.87 1.19 -5.13
N ARG A 254 -3.49 1.78 -4.11
CA ARG A 254 -4.42 1.08 -3.21
C ARG A 254 -5.68 0.60 -3.92
N ALA A 255 -6.25 1.40 -4.83
CA ALA A 255 -7.35 0.98 -5.67
C ALA A 255 -6.96 -0.24 -6.51
N ARG A 256 -5.78 -0.20 -7.14
CA ARG A 256 -5.29 -1.27 -8.03
C ARG A 256 -4.90 -2.56 -7.32
N GLU A 257 -4.18 -2.48 -6.20
CA GLU A 257 -3.78 -3.66 -5.42
C GLU A 257 -4.97 -4.44 -4.86
N ASN A 258 -6.10 -3.76 -4.67
CA ASN A 258 -7.30 -4.33 -4.07
C ASN A 258 -8.45 -4.53 -5.06
N GLY A 259 -8.38 -3.93 -6.24
CA GLY A 259 -9.44 -4.01 -7.24
C GLY A 259 -10.73 -3.32 -6.81
N VAL A 260 -10.64 -2.18 -6.14
CA VAL A 260 -11.80 -1.42 -5.62
C VAL A 260 -11.83 -0.01 -6.16
N TRP A 261 -13.02 0.59 -6.24
CA TRP A 261 -13.16 2.01 -6.52
C TRP A 261 -12.75 2.84 -5.31
N PHE A 262 -12.14 4.00 -5.55
CA PHE A 262 -11.82 4.98 -4.51
C PHE A 262 -12.56 6.29 -4.78
N LEU A 263 -13.29 6.77 -3.77
CA LEU A 263 -14.03 8.05 -3.77
C LEU A 263 -13.40 8.98 -2.74
N ALA A 264 -12.35 9.70 -3.15
CA ALA A 264 -11.59 10.59 -2.28
C ALA A 264 -12.15 12.02 -2.33
N ALA A 265 -12.87 12.44 -1.29
CA ALA A 265 -13.36 13.80 -1.15
C ALA A 265 -12.42 14.57 -0.21
N ASN A 266 -11.69 15.53 -0.75
CA ASN A 266 -10.76 16.37 0.00
C ASN A 266 -11.30 17.80 0.14
N ARG A 267 -10.75 18.55 1.10
CA ARG A 267 -11.03 19.99 1.24
C ARG A 267 -10.12 20.83 0.36
N TRP A 268 -10.40 22.13 0.30
CA TRP A 268 -9.48 23.17 -0.18
C TRP A 268 -9.35 24.31 0.82
N GLY A 269 -8.56 25.33 0.48
CA GLY A 269 -8.40 26.56 1.25
C GLY A 269 -7.07 26.65 1.99
N THR A 270 -7.02 27.57 2.93
CA THR A 270 -5.88 27.73 3.86
C THR A 270 -6.38 27.65 5.29
N GLU A 271 -5.54 27.11 6.16
CA GLU A 271 -5.85 27.02 7.58
C GLU A 271 -4.59 27.27 8.40
N VAL A 272 -4.70 28.11 9.44
CA VAL A 272 -3.58 28.42 10.33
C VAL A 272 -3.68 27.54 11.58
N ASP A 273 -2.69 26.68 11.75
CA ASP A 273 -2.55 25.81 12.91
C ASP A 273 -1.71 26.47 14.00
N THR A 274 -2.28 26.63 15.18
CA THR A 274 -1.63 27.24 16.35
C THR A 274 -1.40 26.24 17.50
N ARG A 275 -1.70 24.95 17.29
CA ARG A 275 -1.68 23.91 18.35
C ARG A 275 -0.30 23.67 18.94
N TYR A 276 0.77 23.95 18.20
CA TYR A 276 2.16 23.65 18.57
C TYR A 276 2.99 24.91 18.92
N GLY A 277 2.33 26.03 19.25
CA GLY A 277 2.98 27.26 19.73
C GLY A 277 3.58 28.16 18.63
N PHE A 278 4.01 27.59 17.49
CA PHE A 278 4.36 28.35 16.29
C PHE A 278 3.26 28.19 15.23
N PRO A 279 2.71 29.29 14.68
CA PRO A 279 1.68 29.19 13.66
C PRO A 279 2.27 28.54 12.39
N TYR A 280 1.60 27.49 11.91
CA TYR A 280 1.88 26.87 10.62
C TYR A 280 0.66 27.04 9.71
N THR A 281 0.86 27.53 8.49
CA THR A 281 -0.23 27.67 7.52
C THR A 281 -0.25 26.47 6.60
N TYR A 282 -1.31 25.66 6.69
CA TYR A 282 -1.61 24.65 5.70
C TYR A 282 -2.19 25.31 4.44
N TYR A 283 -1.58 25.03 3.29
CA TYR A 283 -2.11 25.38 1.97
C TYR A 283 -2.67 24.12 1.33
N MET A 284 -3.99 24.06 1.15
CA MET A 284 -4.70 22.84 0.71
C MET A 284 -5.31 22.97 -0.70
N ASN A 285 -4.99 24.03 -1.44
CA ASN A 285 -5.54 24.19 -2.80
C ASN A 285 -4.93 23.24 -3.82
N ASP A 286 -3.76 22.67 -3.53
CA ASP A 286 -3.01 21.73 -4.38
C ASP A 286 -3.41 20.26 -4.18
N ALA A 287 -4.22 19.99 -3.16
CA ALA A 287 -4.59 18.64 -2.77
C ALA A 287 -5.91 18.22 -3.42
N PRO A 288 -5.94 17.11 -4.18
CA PRO A 288 -7.08 16.80 -5.03
C PRO A 288 -8.22 16.10 -4.29
N SER A 289 -9.44 16.30 -4.80
CA SER A 289 -10.50 15.28 -4.75
C SER A 289 -10.42 14.40 -6.00
N ALA A 290 -10.65 13.09 -5.86
CA ALA A 290 -10.51 12.15 -6.98
C ALA A 290 -11.46 10.94 -6.96
N VAL A 291 -11.86 10.49 -8.14
CA VAL A 291 -12.51 9.19 -8.38
C VAL A 291 -11.54 8.30 -9.14
N ILE A 292 -11.28 7.10 -8.61
CA ILE A 292 -10.27 6.19 -9.13
C ILE A 292 -10.88 4.80 -9.34
N LYS A 293 -10.63 4.23 -10.52
CA LYS A 293 -11.06 2.89 -10.91
C LYS A 293 -10.30 1.79 -10.17
N PRO A 294 -10.86 0.58 -10.08
CA PRO A 294 -10.20 -0.64 -9.62
C PRO A 294 -8.87 -0.98 -10.30
N ASN A 295 -8.55 -0.44 -11.48
CA ASN A 295 -7.27 -0.62 -12.16
C ASN A 295 -6.24 0.48 -11.83
N GLY A 296 -6.56 1.41 -10.93
CA GLY A 296 -5.73 2.55 -10.55
C GLY A 296 -5.83 3.76 -11.49
N GLN A 297 -6.67 3.73 -12.53
CA GLN A 297 -6.87 4.88 -13.41
C GLN A 297 -7.77 5.92 -12.74
N ILE A 298 -7.31 7.17 -12.73
CA ILE A 298 -8.11 8.33 -12.30
C ILE A 298 -9.15 8.66 -13.38
N THR A 299 -10.42 8.73 -13.02
CA THR A 299 -11.52 9.12 -13.93
C THR A 299 -12.00 10.55 -13.69
N LEU A 300 -11.77 11.07 -12.49
CA LEU A 300 -12.05 12.44 -12.13
C LEU A 300 -10.99 12.88 -11.12
N ILE A 301 -10.43 14.06 -11.32
CA ILE A 301 -9.55 14.73 -10.37
C ILE A 301 -9.78 16.23 -10.45
N HIS A 302 -9.73 16.91 -9.32
CA HIS A 302 -9.83 18.36 -9.25
C HIS A 302 -9.05 18.89 -8.06
N ARG A 303 -8.27 19.95 -8.29
CA ARG A 303 -7.63 20.79 -7.27
C ARG A 303 -8.22 22.18 -7.35
N ALA A 304 -8.38 22.85 -6.21
CA ALA A 304 -8.91 24.21 -6.21
C ALA A 304 -7.96 25.22 -6.87
N GLU A 305 -6.65 24.94 -6.92
CA GLU A 305 -5.69 25.77 -7.66
C GLU A 305 -5.81 25.66 -9.18
N ASP A 306 -6.52 24.65 -9.70
CA ASP A 306 -6.83 24.54 -11.13
C ASP A 306 -7.91 25.56 -11.55
N ASP A 307 -8.65 26.13 -10.59
CA ASP A 307 -9.64 27.16 -10.85
C ASP A 307 -9.00 28.55 -10.97
N ALA A 308 -9.59 29.40 -11.82
CA ALA A 308 -9.20 30.81 -11.89
C ALA A 308 -9.35 31.52 -10.53
N VAL A 309 -10.34 31.10 -9.74
CA VAL A 309 -10.54 31.49 -8.35
C VAL A 309 -10.94 30.23 -7.57
N PRO A 310 -10.14 29.78 -6.58
CA PRO A 310 -10.48 28.65 -5.72
C PRO A 310 -11.88 28.79 -5.11
N GLN A 311 -12.70 27.75 -5.26
CA GLN A 311 -14.09 27.76 -4.79
C GLN A 311 -14.58 26.37 -4.45
N THR A 312 -15.65 26.31 -3.66
CA THR A 312 -16.34 25.06 -3.36
C THR A 312 -17.00 24.47 -4.60
N ARG A 313 -16.84 23.17 -4.80
CA ARG A 313 -17.45 22.41 -5.91
C ARG A 313 -18.04 21.09 -5.44
N ILE A 314 -19.06 20.63 -6.16
CA ILE A 314 -19.51 19.24 -6.12
C ILE A 314 -19.03 18.55 -7.40
N LEU A 315 -18.28 17.47 -7.24
CA LEU A 315 -17.69 16.73 -8.34
C LEU A 315 -18.49 15.46 -8.57
N TYR A 316 -19.15 15.34 -9.73
CA TYR A 316 -19.99 14.21 -10.06
C TYR A 316 -19.25 13.21 -10.96
N SER A 317 -19.44 11.92 -10.69
CA SER A 317 -18.95 10.85 -11.56
C SER A 317 -19.93 9.67 -11.59
N THR A 318 -19.71 8.73 -12.49
CA THR A 318 -20.45 7.46 -12.54
C THR A 318 -19.49 6.32 -12.22
N VAL A 319 -19.83 5.54 -11.20
CA VAL A 319 -19.12 4.33 -10.81
C VAL A 319 -19.89 3.13 -11.33
N ASN A 320 -19.18 2.18 -11.95
CA ASN A 320 -19.76 0.92 -12.40
C ASN A 320 -19.20 -0.21 -11.54
N VAL A 321 -20.07 -0.84 -10.76
CA VAL A 321 -19.73 -2.00 -9.94
C VAL A 321 -20.12 -3.27 -10.69
N GLU A 322 -19.12 -4.07 -11.03
CA GLU A 322 -19.34 -5.35 -11.69
C GLU A 322 -19.94 -6.39 -10.72
N PRO A 323 -20.83 -7.27 -11.16
CA PRO A 323 -21.43 -8.28 -10.27
C PRO A 323 -20.42 -9.31 -9.77
N SER A 324 -19.35 -9.57 -10.53
CA SER A 324 -18.25 -10.42 -10.07
C SER A 324 -17.29 -9.63 -9.20
N ARG A 325 -17.45 -9.75 -7.88
CA ARG A 325 -16.78 -8.90 -6.86
C ARG A 325 -15.33 -9.29 -6.60
N ILE A 326 -15.06 -10.58 -6.38
CA ILE A 326 -13.72 -11.11 -6.05
C ILE A 326 -13.52 -12.44 -6.77
N GLY A 327 -12.38 -12.59 -7.46
CA GLY A 327 -11.88 -13.93 -7.86
C GLY A 327 -12.38 -14.51 -9.18
N THR A 328 -12.79 -13.70 -10.16
CA THR A 328 -12.79 -14.15 -11.57
C THR A 328 -11.52 -13.61 -12.26
N ALA A 329 -11.00 -14.32 -13.26
CA ALA A 329 -9.82 -13.89 -14.04
C ALA A 329 -10.03 -12.56 -14.81
N PHE A 330 -11.24 -11.99 -14.74
CA PHE A 330 -11.72 -10.82 -15.46
C PHE A 330 -11.83 -9.57 -14.58
N ASN A 331 -11.55 -9.66 -13.27
CA ASN A 331 -11.62 -8.54 -12.33
C ASN A 331 -10.21 -8.15 -11.81
N PRO A 332 -9.87 -6.85 -11.71
CA PRO A 332 -8.69 -6.32 -11.01
C PRO A 332 -8.37 -6.95 -9.64
N ALA A 333 -9.37 -7.45 -8.90
CA ALA A 333 -9.21 -8.22 -7.67
C ALA A 333 -8.64 -9.64 -7.87
N TYR A 334 -8.22 -10.02 -9.08
CA TYR A 334 -7.56 -11.30 -9.34
C TYR A 334 -6.34 -11.51 -8.43
N SER A 335 -5.52 -10.47 -8.20
CA SER A 335 -4.40 -10.53 -7.25
C SER A 335 -4.88 -10.94 -5.84
N VAL A 336 -6.00 -10.41 -5.35
CA VAL A 336 -6.57 -10.75 -4.04
C VAL A 336 -6.89 -12.25 -3.93
N SER A 337 -7.35 -12.89 -5.01
CA SER A 337 -7.61 -14.34 -5.03
C SER A 337 -6.34 -15.20 -5.02
N GLN A 338 -5.20 -14.63 -5.42
CA GLN A 338 -3.92 -15.34 -5.55
C GLN A 338 -3.02 -15.18 -4.32
N ARG A 339 -3.52 -14.58 -3.24
CA ARG A 339 -2.80 -14.42 -1.97
C ARG A 339 -2.27 -15.76 -1.44
N ARG A 340 -1.22 -15.67 -0.65
CA ARG A 340 -0.59 -16.78 0.08
C ARG A 340 -0.39 -16.40 1.54
N PRO A 341 -1.44 -16.37 2.37
CA PRO A 341 -1.32 -15.97 3.78
C PRO A 341 -0.22 -16.74 4.53
N GLU A 342 0.01 -18.01 4.17
CA GLU A 342 1.06 -18.87 4.70
C GLU A 342 2.49 -18.33 4.44
N ALA A 343 2.70 -17.47 3.45
CA ALA A 343 3.99 -16.89 3.12
C ALA A 343 4.30 -15.60 3.90
N TYR A 344 3.32 -14.99 4.59
CA TYR A 344 3.47 -13.67 5.23
C TYR A 344 3.34 -13.73 6.75
N GLY A 345 3.86 -14.80 7.37
CA GLY A 345 3.75 -15.03 8.82
C GLY A 345 4.24 -13.88 9.69
N GLU A 346 5.35 -13.24 9.30
CA GLU A 346 5.96 -12.11 10.02
C GLU A 346 5.07 -10.85 10.06
N ILE A 347 3.95 -10.80 9.32
CA ILE A 347 2.91 -9.79 9.55
C ILE A 347 2.41 -9.83 11.00
N ALA A 348 2.49 -10.97 11.68
CA ALA A 348 2.11 -11.09 13.08
C ALA A 348 3.15 -10.52 14.07
N ASN A 349 4.35 -10.14 13.63
CA ASN A 349 5.36 -9.59 14.53
C ASN A 349 4.93 -8.24 15.12
N ASN A 350 5.48 -7.95 16.30
CA ASN A 350 5.34 -6.65 16.94
C ASN A 350 5.96 -5.53 16.08
N TYR A 351 5.39 -4.34 16.22
CA TYR A 351 5.90 -3.14 15.56
C TYR A 351 7.14 -2.58 16.25
N TYR A 352 8.03 -2.01 15.45
CA TYR A 352 9.10 -1.15 15.93
C TYR A 352 8.50 0.22 16.24
N ARG A 353 8.47 0.55 17.53
CA ARG A 353 7.92 1.80 18.07
C ARG A 353 9.06 2.69 18.54
N ARG A 354 8.88 4.00 18.35
CA ARG A 354 9.80 5.01 18.91
C ARG A 354 9.47 5.36 20.36
N ASP A 355 8.21 5.18 20.76
CA ASP A 355 7.62 5.60 22.05
C ASP A 355 7.63 4.51 23.13
N ILE A 356 7.80 3.25 22.76
CA ILE A 356 8.04 2.13 23.68
C ILE A 356 9.48 1.68 23.45
N GLU A 357 10.25 1.48 24.53
CA GLU A 357 11.67 1.09 24.54
C GLU A 357 12.11 0.35 23.27
N TYR A 358 13.10 0.91 22.57
CA TYR A 358 13.60 0.43 21.28
C TYR A 358 13.94 -1.07 21.36
N VAL A 359 13.08 -1.91 20.78
CA VAL A 359 13.39 -3.32 20.57
C VAL A 359 13.87 -3.45 19.14
N GLU A 360 15.19 -3.50 18.93
CA GLU A 360 15.75 -3.90 17.63
C GLU A 360 15.18 -5.24 17.22
N ALA A 361 15.03 -5.45 15.91
CA ALA A 361 14.76 -6.79 15.41
C ALA A 361 15.93 -7.65 15.87
N PRO A 362 15.71 -8.74 16.63
CA PRO A 362 16.82 -9.52 17.14
C PRO A 362 17.65 -10.03 15.96
N GLY A 363 18.97 -9.86 16.06
CA GLY A 363 19.93 -10.38 15.09
C GLY A 363 20.01 -9.62 13.76
N LEU A 364 19.81 -8.30 13.74
CA LEU A 364 20.18 -7.47 12.57
C LEU A 364 21.72 -7.42 12.41
N PRO A 365 22.25 -7.37 11.17
CA PRO A 365 23.66 -7.11 10.92
C PRO A 365 24.03 -5.69 11.40
N PRO A 366 25.32 -5.30 11.50
CA PRO A 366 25.70 -3.92 11.79
C PRO A 366 25.08 -2.92 10.79
N THR A 367 24.82 -1.68 11.23
CA THR A 367 24.44 -0.59 10.31
C THR A 367 25.62 -0.12 9.49
N GLY A 368 25.33 0.50 8.36
CA GLY A 368 26.28 1.23 7.53
C GLY A 368 25.69 1.57 6.17
N THR A 369 26.53 2.18 5.35
CA THR A 369 26.22 2.54 3.97
C THR A 369 26.46 1.35 3.04
N THR A 370 25.51 1.09 2.16
CA THR A 370 25.65 0.13 1.05
C THR A 370 25.48 0.88 -0.26
N ARG A 371 26.43 0.74 -1.20
CA ARG A 371 26.26 1.31 -2.55
C ARG A 371 25.38 0.41 -3.39
N VAL A 372 24.20 0.90 -3.76
CA VAL A 372 23.17 0.13 -4.48
C VAL A 372 22.97 0.71 -5.87
N ALA A 373 22.90 -0.16 -6.88
CA ALA A 373 22.63 0.21 -8.25
C ALA A 373 21.44 -0.53 -8.85
N THR A 374 20.73 0.17 -9.72
CA THR A 374 19.66 -0.38 -10.55
C THR A 374 20.06 -0.21 -12.01
N LEU A 375 20.02 -1.29 -12.80
CA LEU A 375 20.26 -1.25 -14.25
C LEU A 375 18.93 -1.46 -14.98
N ALA A 376 18.38 -0.41 -15.58
CA ALA A 376 17.12 -0.42 -16.30
C ALA A 376 17.35 -0.56 -17.81
N PHE A 377 17.31 -1.78 -18.33
CA PHE A 377 17.40 -2.05 -19.77
C PHE A 377 16.41 -3.13 -20.21
N ARG A 378 16.13 -3.20 -21.52
CA ARG A 378 15.31 -4.27 -22.10
C ARG A 378 16.18 -5.47 -22.43
N PRO A 379 15.96 -6.66 -21.83
CA PRO A 379 16.72 -7.84 -22.18
C PRO A 379 16.40 -8.27 -23.62
N VAL A 380 17.42 -8.72 -24.36
CA VAL A 380 17.26 -9.28 -25.71
C VAL A 380 17.45 -10.79 -25.70
N LEU A 381 17.07 -11.46 -26.80
CA LEU A 381 17.16 -12.93 -26.92
C LEU A 381 18.60 -13.44 -26.80
N ASN A 382 19.59 -12.68 -27.28
CA ASN A 382 20.99 -13.05 -27.17
C ASN A 382 21.50 -12.75 -25.74
N ALA A 383 21.65 -13.80 -24.94
CA ALA A 383 22.04 -13.66 -23.55
C ALA A 383 23.46 -13.09 -23.35
N GLN A 384 24.39 -13.35 -24.28
CA GLN A 384 25.73 -12.77 -24.23
C GLN A 384 25.67 -11.24 -24.42
N THR A 385 24.81 -10.74 -25.31
CA THR A 385 24.56 -9.30 -25.45
C THR A 385 24.03 -8.69 -24.15
N ASN A 386 23.15 -9.38 -23.43
CA ASN A 386 22.67 -8.91 -22.13
C ASN A 386 23.81 -8.83 -21.10
N VAL A 387 24.65 -9.87 -20.99
CA VAL A 387 25.80 -9.87 -20.06
C VAL A 387 26.79 -8.75 -20.40
N GLN A 388 27.06 -8.50 -21.68
CA GLN A 388 27.88 -7.37 -22.13
C GLN A 388 27.25 -6.02 -21.72
N LYS A 389 25.93 -5.88 -21.88
CA LYS A 389 25.19 -4.67 -21.47
C LYS A 389 25.27 -4.44 -19.97
N ILE A 390 25.14 -5.49 -19.15
CA ILE A 390 25.30 -5.44 -17.69
C ILE A 390 26.70 -4.93 -17.33
N ARG A 391 27.75 -5.52 -17.92
CA ARG A 391 29.15 -5.12 -17.71
C ARG A 391 29.38 -3.66 -18.10
N GLN A 392 28.84 -3.23 -19.25
CA GLN A 392 28.96 -1.86 -19.75
C GLN A 392 28.29 -0.84 -18.80
N LEU A 393 27.01 -1.06 -18.46
CA LEU A 393 26.25 -0.15 -17.61
C LEU A 393 26.88 -0.05 -16.21
N TYR A 394 27.28 -1.18 -15.60
CA TYR A 394 27.97 -1.16 -14.32
C TYR A 394 29.28 -0.36 -14.39
N ALA A 395 30.13 -0.61 -15.40
CA ALA A 395 31.42 0.07 -15.52
C ALA A 395 31.29 1.59 -15.74
N THR A 396 30.24 2.03 -16.44
CA THR A 396 30.09 3.44 -16.85
C THR A 396 29.22 4.27 -15.93
N GLN A 397 28.22 3.69 -15.28
CA GLN A 397 27.17 4.43 -14.56
C GLN A 397 26.98 3.97 -13.11
N ALA A 398 27.44 2.76 -12.75
CA ALA A 398 27.32 2.24 -11.39
C ALA A 398 28.62 1.59 -10.86
N PRO A 399 29.82 2.19 -11.07
CA PRO A 399 31.05 1.59 -10.62
C PRO A 399 31.07 1.50 -9.08
N GLY A 400 31.54 0.36 -8.59
CA GLY A 400 31.68 0.11 -7.14
C GLY A 400 30.37 -0.21 -6.42
N ALA A 401 29.26 -0.40 -7.12
CA ALA A 401 28.02 -0.83 -6.48
C ALA A 401 28.15 -2.25 -5.92
N GLU A 402 27.82 -2.40 -4.64
CA GLU A 402 27.91 -3.66 -3.89
C GLU A 402 26.64 -4.50 -4.09
N VAL A 403 25.50 -3.84 -4.31
CA VAL A 403 24.22 -4.46 -4.62
C VAL A 403 23.75 -3.98 -5.99
N VAL A 404 23.40 -4.91 -6.86
CA VAL A 404 22.97 -4.61 -8.24
C VAL A 404 21.63 -5.27 -8.53
N VAL A 405 20.63 -4.47 -8.89
CA VAL A 405 19.31 -4.94 -9.33
C VAL A 405 19.22 -4.86 -10.84
N LEU A 406 18.96 -6.00 -11.47
CA LEU A 406 18.69 -6.11 -12.90
C LEU A 406 17.18 -6.19 -13.17
N PRO A 407 16.74 -5.93 -14.41
CA PRO A 407 15.38 -6.21 -14.83
C PRO A 407 15.07 -7.69 -14.67
N GLY A 408 13.78 -8.04 -14.61
CA GLY A 408 13.35 -9.43 -14.70
C GLY A 408 13.86 -10.04 -16.01
N LEU A 409 14.36 -11.28 -15.94
CA LEU A 409 15.00 -11.97 -17.06
C LEU A 409 16.19 -11.21 -17.66
N GLY A 410 16.83 -10.36 -16.85
CA GLY A 410 17.90 -9.43 -17.24
C GLY A 410 19.09 -10.09 -17.94
N VAL A 411 19.31 -11.37 -17.72
CA VAL A 411 20.43 -12.14 -18.29
C VAL A 411 19.98 -12.95 -19.50
N SER A 412 18.85 -13.68 -19.39
CA SER A 412 18.37 -14.58 -20.43
C SER A 412 16.85 -14.67 -20.41
N LEU A 413 16.25 -14.49 -21.59
CA LEU A 413 14.84 -14.79 -21.84
C LEU A 413 14.59 -16.30 -22.04
N ALA A 414 15.64 -17.05 -22.38
CA ALA A 414 15.55 -18.48 -22.63
C ALA A 414 15.43 -19.26 -21.31
N PRO A 415 14.55 -20.27 -21.23
CA PRO A 415 14.37 -21.06 -20.02
C PRO A 415 15.62 -21.88 -19.67
N VAL A 416 15.90 -22.01 -18.38
CA VAL A 416 17.00 -22.82 -17.85
C VAL A 416 16.46 -24.02 -17.06
N ASN A 417 17.14 -25.16 -17.19
CA ASN A 417 16.85 -26.32 -16.34
C ASN A 417 17.71 -26.22 -15.07
N THR A 418 17.14 -25.68 -14.00
CA THR A 418 17.86 -25.43 -12.75
C THR A 418 18.24 -26.70 -11.99
N HIS A 419 17.73 -27.86 -12.41
CA HIS A 419 17.93 -29.16 -11.80
C HIS A 419 19.11 -29.96 -12.39
N THR A 420 19.75 -29.48 -13.45
CA THR A 420 20.99 -30.08 -13.97
C THR A 420 22.20 -29.49 -13.26
N SER A 421 23.18 -30.30 -12.86
CA SER A 421 24.35 -29.80 -12.11
C SER A 421 25.18 -28.76 -12.88
N GLY A 422 25.18 -28.81 -14.21
CA GLY A 422 26.06 -28.00 -15.06
C GLY A 422 25.53 -26.64 -15.48
N TRP A 423 24.26 -26.28 -15.23
CA TRP A 423 23.71 -25.05 -15.83
C TRP A 423 24.44 -23.78 -15.39
N ARG A 424 24.95 -23.72 -14.15
CA ARG A 424 25.72 -22.57 -13.64
C ARG A 424 27.09 -22.42 -14.30
N ALA A 425 27.65 -23.51 -14.80
CA ALA A 425 28.94 -23.54 -15.49
C ALA A 425 28.79 -23.32 -17.01
N ALA A 426 27.56 -23.21 -17.51
CA ALA A 426 27.27 -22.91 -18.90
C ALA A 426 27.06 -21.40 -19.11
N GLU A 427 27.32 -20.93 -20.33
CA GLU A 427 26.92 -19.59 -20.75
C GLU A 427 25.39 -19.47 -20.77
N PRO A 428 24.81 -18.30 -20.40
CA PRO A 428 25.45 -17.03 -20.01
C PRO A 428 25.88 -16.95 -18.52
N TRP A 429 25.55 -17.98 -17.73
CA TRP A 429 25.61 -17.93 -16.26
C TRP A 429 27.04 -17.92 -15.72
N LEU A 430 27.95 -18.62 -16.41
CA LEU A 430 29.38 -18.61 -16.09
C LEU A 430 29.96 -17.19 -16.21
N SER A 431 29.74 -16.52 -17.34
CA SER A 431 30.20 -15.15 -17.58
C SER A 431 29.61 -14.14 -16.60
N LEU A 432 28.36 -14.34 -16.17
CA LEU A 432 27.73 -13.52 -15.12
C LEU A 432 28.38 -13.74 -13.74
N GLN A 433 28.61 -14.99 -13.35
CA GLN A 433 29.27 -15.30 -12.07
C GLN A 433 30.70 -14.76 -12.04
N GLN A 434 31.44 -14.88 -13.15
CA GLN A 434 32.77 -14.28 -13.30
C GLN A 434 32.72 -12.78 -13.12
N PHE A 435 31.78 -12.08 -13.77
CA PHE A 435 31.58 -10.65 -13.60
C PHE A 435 31.35 -10.26 -12.13
N VAL A 436 30.44 -10.97 -11.44
CA VAL A 436 30.12 -10.71 -10.03
C VAL A 436 31.35 -10.92 -9.13
N ASN A 437 32.15 -11.96 -9.38
CA ASN A 437 33.39 -12.21 -8.66
C ASN A 437 34.45 -11.13 -8.95
N GLU A 438 34.68 -10.80 -10.23
CA GLU A 438 35.65 -9.79 -10.69
C GLU A 438 35.38 -8.41 -10.05
N LYS A 439 34.10 -8.05 -9.88
CA LYS A 439 33.69 -6.77 -9.31
C LYS A 439 33.42 -6.82 -7.81
N SER A 440 33.60 -7.98 -7.18
CA SER A 440 33.30 -8.19 -5.76
C SER A 440 31.89 -7.74 -5.37
N ILE A 441 30.91 -7.98 -6.25
CA ILE A 441 29.51 -7.61 -6.00
C ILE A 441 28.95 -8.53 -4.91
N SER A 442 28.52 -7.94 -3.79
CA SER A 442 27.97 -8.64 -2.63
C SER A 442 26.66 -9.36 -2.95
N LEU A 443 25.84 -8.75 -3.82
CA LEU A 443 24.60 -9.33 -4.31
C LEU A 443 24.17 -8.72 -5.65
N LEU A 444 23.96 -9.56 -6.66
CA LEU A 444 23.26 -9.22 -7.89
C LEU A 444 21.95 -10.00 -7.96
N VAL A 445 20.85 -9.30 -8.26
CA VAL A 445 19.50 -9.86 -8.32
C VAL A 445 18.92 -9.73 -9.72
N THR A 446 18.38 -10.82 -10.25
CA THR A 446 17.52 -10.84 -11.44
C THR A 446 16.49 -11.96 -11.32
N THR A 447 15.71 -12.23 -12.35
CA THR A 447 14.87 -13.44 -12.45
C THR A 447 15.27 -14.33 -13.61
N ILE A 448 14.83 -15.58 -13.56
CA ILE A 448 14.98 -16.58 -14.61
C ILE A 448 13.67 -17.32 -14.84
N HIS A 449 13.47 -17.80 -16.07
CA HIS A 449 12.48 -18.83 -16.34
C HIS A 449 13.07 -20.20 -16.07
N GLU A 450 12.63 -20.87 -15.00
CA GLU A 450 13.04 -22.23 -14.72
C GLU A 450 12.04 -23.27 -15.24
N ARG A 451 12.57 -24.40 -15.71
CA ARG A 451 11.77 -25.58 -16.05
C ARG A 451 11.45 -26.35 -14.76
N VAL A 452 10.16 -26.41 -14.42
CA VAL A 452 9.68 -27.15 -13.25
C VAL A 452 9.57 -28.64 -13.59
N PRO A 453 10.22 -29.56 -12.83
CA PRO A 453 10.17 -30.99 -13.09
C PRO A 453 8.73 -31.50 -13.08
N GLY A 454 8.37 -32.27 -14.12
CA GLY A 454 7.03 -32.84 -14.25
C GLY A 454 5.94 -31.83 -14.61
N SER A 455 6.28 -30.57 -14.92
CA SER A 455 5.34 -29.56 -15.39
C SER A 455 5.71 -29.06 -16.79
N PRO A 456 4.74 -28.91 -17.71
CA PRO A 456 4.99 -28.25 -18.99
C PRO A 456 5.16 -26.73 -18.84
N GLN A 457 4.85 -26.18 -17.66
CA GLN A 457 4.85 -24.76 -17.39
C GLN A 457 6.22 -24.27 -16.90
N LEU A 458 6.57 -23.05 -17.30
CA LEU A 458 7.75 -22.34 -16.82
C LEU A 458 7.38 -21.51 -15.60
N ARG A 459 8.21 -21.58 -14.56
CA ARG A 459 8.07 -20.73 -13.38
C ARG A 459 9.14 -19.66 -13.41
N GLU A 460 8.75 -18.42 -13.13
CA GLU A 460 9.72 -17.37 -12.87
C GLU A 460 10.28 -17.50 -11.45
N SER A 461 11.58 -17.31 -11.29
CA SER A 461 12.27 -17.43 -10.01
C SER A 461 13.36 -16.38 -9.90
N LEU A 462 13.61 -15.89 -8.69
CA LEU A 462 14.75 -15.03 -8.41
C LEU A 462 16.05 -15.81 -8.62
N LEU A 463 17.01 -15.16 -9.25
CA LEU A 463 18.40 -15.58 -9.34
C LEU A 463 19.25 -14.61 -8.52
N LEU A 464 19.88 -15.14 -7.47
CA LEU A 464 20.75 -14.40 -6.56
C LEU A 464 22.19 -14.80 -6.82
N VAL A 465 23.03 -13.88 -7.29
CA VAL A 465 24.44 -14.12 -7.60
C VAL A 465 25.29 -13.31 -6.65
N ARG A 466 26.26 -13.94 -5.98
CA ARG A 466 27.12 -13.28 -4.98
C ARG A 466 28.57 -13.62 -5.26
N SER A 467 29.46 -12.68 -4.98
CA SER A 467 30.90 -12.93 -5.09
C SER A 467 31.31 -14.07 -4.15
N GLY A 468 32.06 -15.04 -4.68
CA GLY A 468 32.59 -16.16 -3.90
C GLY A 468 31.56 -17.23 -3.48
N ALA A 469 30.30 -17.14 -3.93
CA ALA A 469 29.27 -18.14 -3.65
C ALA A 469 28.59 -18.63 -4.94
N GLN A 470 28.04 -19.84 -4.90
CA GLN A 470 27.22 -20.34 -6.01
C GLN A 470 25.89 -19.59 -6.10
N ALA A 471 25.47 -19.27 -7.32
CA ALA A 471 24.18 -18.63 -7.58
C ALA A 471 23.00 -19.43 -6.99
N GLN A 472 22.10 -18.75 -6.29
CA GLN A 472 20.91 -19.35 -5.68
C GLN A 472 19.67 -19.05 -6.52
N VAL A 473 18.75 -20.01 -6.59
CA VAL A 473 17.44 -19.84 -7.22
C VAL A 473 16.37 -19.88 -6.14
N LYS A 474 15.51 -18.87 -6.09
CA LYS A 474 14.39 -18.78 -5.15
C LYS A 474 13.09 -18.68 -5.94
N PRO A 475 12.22 -19.71 -5.87
CA PRO A 475 10.95 -19.70 -6.58
C PRO A 475 10.07 -18.50 -6.23
N GLN A 476 9.34 -17.97 -7.22
CA GLN A 476 8.27 -17.00 -6.98
C GLN A 476 7.26 -17.52 -5.95
N ILE A 477 6.73 -16.63 -5.11
CA ILE A 477 5.84 -16.99 -4.01
C ILE A 477 4.43 -17.22 -4.52
N HIS A 478 3.92 -16.28 -5.31
CA HIS A 478 2.54 -16.28 -5.79
C HIS A 478 2.36 -17.00 -7.11
N ASN A 479 1.12 -17.35 -7.44
CA ASN A 479 0.78 -17.84 -8.77
C ASN A 479 0.96 -16.74 -9.83
N SER A 480 1.49 -17.14 -10.98
CA SER A 480 1.33 -16.43 -12.25
C SER A 480 0.15 -17.02 -13.03
N LEU A 481 -0.16 -16.46 -14.20
CA LEU A 481 -1.14 -17.07 -15.12
C LEU A 481 -0.71 -18.47 -15.58
N THR A 482 0.60 -18.70 -15.64
CA THR A 482 1.19 -19.85 -16.31
C THR A 482 1.89 -20.80 -15.36
N ALA A 483 2.04 -20.49 -14.07
CA ALA A 483 2.71 -21.37 -13.12
C ALA A 483 2.21 -21.19 -11.68
N LEU A 484 2.28 -22.29 -10.93
CA LEU A 484 2.03 -22.27 -9.50
C LEU A 484 3.19 -21.60 -8.75
N GLY A 485 2.83 -20.70 -7.84
CA GLY A 485 3.75 -20.14 -6.86
C GLY A 485 4.17 -21.17 -5.83
N SER A 486 5.31 -20.92 -5.18
CA SER A 486 5.86 -21.81 -4.16
C SER A 486 5.14 -21.71 -2.81
N GLY A 487 4.51 -20.57 -2.50
CA GLY A 487 4.01 -20.27 -1.16
C GLY A 487 5.10 -20.12 -0.10
N ALA A 488 6.37 -20.01 -0.51
CA ALA A 488 7.48 -19.78 0.41
C ALA A 488 7.47 -18.35 0.96
N GLU A 489 8.16 -18.14 2.08
CA GLU A 489 8.32 -16.79 2.64
C GLU A 489 9.18 -15.88 1.73
N PRO A 490 8.97 -14.56 1.77
CA PRO A 490 9.85 -13.57 1.17
C PRO A 490 11.33 -13.80 1.49
N VAL A 491 12.18 -13.60 0.49
CA VAL A 491 13.62 -13.80 0.65
C VAL A 491 14.19 -12.64 1.46
N VAL A 492 14.80 -12.97 2.60
CA VAL A 492 15.58 -12.05 3.44
C VAL A 492 17.04 -12.51 3.46
N LEU A 493 17.97 -11.58 3.33
CA LEU A 493 19.40 -11.87 3.34
C LEU A 493 20.19 -10.77 4.05
N ASP A 494 21.13 -11.16 4.91
CA ASP A 494 22.05 -10.23 5.57
C ASP A 494 23.30 -10.00 4.71
N LEU A 495 23.57 -8.73 4.47
CA LEU A 495 24.79 -8.16 3.91
C LEU A 495 25.59 -7.49 5.05
N PRO A 496 26.87 -7.13 4.83
CA PRO A 496 27.72 -6.59 5.90
C PRO A 496 27.13 -5.38 6.65
N HIS A 497 26.37 -4.54 5.95
CA HIS A 497 25.83 -3.29 6.48
C HIS A 497 24.30 -3.16 6.35
N SER A 498 23.62 -4.19 5.86
CA SER A 498 22.18 -4.10 5.58
C SER A 498 21.52 -5.47 5.57
N ARG A 499 20.26 -5.52 6.02
CA ARG A 499 19.36 -6.64 5.75
C ARG A 499 18.54 -6.31 4.51
N VAL A 500 18.55 -7.17 3.50
CA VAL A 500 17.81 -6.93 2.25
C VAL A 500 16.63 -7.89 2.11
N GLY A 501 15.48 -7.36 1.68
CA GLY A 501 14.35 -8.14 1.19
C GLY A 501 14.38 -8.21 -0.34
N ILE A 502 14.01 -9.35 -0.91
CA ILE A 502 14.11 -9.56 -2.36
C ILE A 502 12.80 -10.15 -2.89
N LEU A 503 12.20 -9.50 -3.88
CA LEU A 503 10.94 -9.92 -4.50
C LEU A 503 11.06 -9.99 -6.02
N THR A 504 10.33 -10.94 -6.61
CA THR A 504 9.98 -10.83 -8.04
C THR A 504 9.00 -9.67 -8.23
N GLY A 505 8.90 -9.14 -9.46
CA GLY A 505 7.89 -8.14 -9.80
C GLY A 505 6.47 -8.60 -9.48
N ARG A 506 6.17 -9.89 -9.69
CA ARG A 506 4.87 -10.48 -9.37
C ARG A 506 4.60 -10.49 -7.86
N ASP A 507 5.59 -10.85 -7.05
CA ASP A 507 5.42 -10.90 -5.60
C ASP A 507 5.26 -9.50 -4.99
N ALA A 508 5.92 -8.49 -5.56
CA ALA A 508 5.79 -7.10 -5.14
C ALA A 508 4.37 -6.51 -5.33
N LEU A 509 3.53 -7.11 -6.17
CA LEU A 509 2.13 -6.69 -6.37
C LEU A 509 1.22 -6.99 -5.17
N PHE A 510 1.72 -7.73 -4.18
CA PHE A 510 0.97 -8.13 -3.00
C PHE A 510 1.47 -7.35 -1.80
N PRO A 511 0.70 -6.40 -1.27
CA PRO A 511 1.16 -5.54 -0.19
C PRO A 511 1.58 -6.31 1.07
N GLU A 512 1.03 -7.49 1.32
CA GLU A 512 1.40 -8.34 2.44
C GLU A 512 2.88 -8.72 2.45
N THR A 513 3.51 -8.88 1.27
CA THR A 513 4.95 -9.14 1.18
C THR A 513 5.77 -7.97 1.70
N GLY A 514 5.33 -6.74 1.41
CA GLY A 514 5.97 -5.52 1.86
C GLY A 514 5.86 -5.37 3.38
N THR A 515 4.65 -5.49 3.93
CA THR A 515 4.40 -5.48 5.38
C THR A 515 5.19 -6.57 6.10
N HIS A 516 5.22 -7.79 5.55
CA HIS A 516 6.04 -8.89 6.09
C HIS A 516 7.51 -8.47 6.17
N LEU A 517 8.09 -8.05 5.05
CA LEU A 517 9.52 -7.72 4.98
C LEU A 517 9.89 -6.55 5.90
N ALA A 518 9.02 -5.53 5.97
CA ALA A 518 9.21 -4.42 6.89
C ALA A 518 9.25 -4.89 8.35
N LYS A 519 8.34 -5.80 8.72
CA LYS A 519 8.31 -6.42 10.06
C LYS A 519 9.46 -7.38 10.33
N SER A 520 10.05 -7.98 9.29
CA SER A 520 11.29 -8.76 9.37
C SER A 520 12.55 -7.89 9.52
N GLY A 521 12.41 -6.57 9.51
CA GLY A 521 13.49 -5.62 9.79
C GLY A 521 14.41 -5.35 8.60
N ILE A 522 13.94 -5.48 7.35
CA ILE A 522 14.79 -5.15 6.18
C ILE A 522 15.13 -3.66 6.14
N ASP A 523 16.32 -3.33 5.64
CA ASP A 523 16.77 -1.95 5.38
C ASP A 523 16.49 -1.53 3.93
N LEU A 524 16.50 -2.50 3.00
CA LEU A 524 16.42 -2.27 1.57
C LEU A 524 15.60 -3.38 0.90
N LEU A 525 14.63 -2.96 0.08
CA LEU A 525 13.83 -3.84 -0.77
C LEU A 525 14.37 -3.82 -2.20
N LEU A 526 14.68 -5.01 -2.72
CA LEU A 526 15.14 -5.25 -4.09
C LEU A 526 14.03 -5.91 -4.91
N ILE A 527 13.67 -5.32 -6.05
CA ILE A 527 12.61 -5.83 -6.92
C ILE A 527 13.14 -6.04 -8.34
N SER A 528 13.11 -7.28 -8.82
CA SER A 528 13.40 -7.60 -10.22
C SER A 528 12.11 -8.02 -10.93
N SER A 529 11.68 -7.25 -11.92
CA SER A 529 10.33 -7.31 -12.48
C SER A 529 10.29 -7.66 -13.97
N SER A 530 9.33 -8.49 -14.34
CA SER A 530 8.97 -8.87 -15.71
C SER A 530 7.50 -8.58 -16.03
N VAL A 531 6.77 -7.90 -15.12
CA VAL A 531 5.31 -7.76 -15.20
C VAL A 531 4.86 -6.46 -15.89
N GLY A 532 5.82 -5.57 -16.19
CA GLY A 532 5.57 -4.28 -16.81
C GLY A 532 5.14 -4.36 -18.27
N VAL A 533 4.34 -3.38 -18.71
CA VAL A 533 4.03 -3.14 -20.13
C VAL A 533 4.07 -1.65 -20.46
N ASN A 534 4.48 -1.31 -21.69
CA ASN A 534 4.56 0.09 -22.13
C ASN A 534 3.21 0.67 -22.58
N THR A 535 2.17 -0.15 -22.71
CA THR A 535 0.83 0.27 -23.14
C THR A 535 -0.23 -0.24 -22.17
N VAL A 536 -1.15 0.65 -21.78
CA VAL A 536 -2.38 0.25 -21.09
C VAL A 536 -3.19 -0.55 -22.10
N LEU A 537 -3.28 -1.86 -21.92
CA LEU A 537 -4.22 -2.66 -22.71
C LEU A 537 -5.62 -2.36 -22.15
N GLU A 538 -6.38 -1.49 -22.79
CA GLU A 538 -7.79 -1.35 -22.47
C GLU A 538 -8.53 -2.64 -22.86
N GLY A 539 -9.14 -3.32 -21.89
CA GLY A 539 -10.14 -4.36 -22.13
C GLY A 539 -9.65 -5.74 -22.63
N SER A 540 -8.35 -6.03 -22.71
CA SER A 540 -7.87 -7.38 -23.07
C SER A 540 -7.61 -8.26 -21.84
N PHE A 541 -7.68 -9.59 -21.99
CA PHE A 541 -7.35 -10.59 -20.95
C PHE A 541 -5.98 -10.37 -20.26
N ALA A 542 -5.04 -9.71 -20.94
CA ALA A 542 -3.72 -9.38 -20.42
C ALA A 542 -3.69 -8.14 -19.50
N ALA A 543 -4.73 -7.31 -19.51
CA ALA A 543 -4.79 -6.01 -18.83
C ALA A 543 -4.91 -6.10 -17.29
N SER A 544 -5.52 -7.17 -16.77
CA SER A 544 -5.66 -7.39 -15.32
C SER A 544 -4.41 -8.01 -14.69
N TYR A 545 -3.60 -8.70 -15.50
CA TYR A 545 -2.35 -9.33 -15.06
C TYR A 545 -1.14 -8.41 -15.22
N LEU A 546 -1.08 -7.65 -16.32
CA LEU A 546 0.04 -6.77 -16.65
C LEU A 546 -0.16 -5.39 -16.02
N TRP A 547 0.94 -4.79 -15.58
CA TRP A 547 0.95 -3.47 -14.99
C TRP A 547 1.63 -2.51 -15.94
N ASP A 548 0.98 -1.40 -16.27
CA ASP A 548 1.69 -0.37 -17.02
C ASP A 548 2.83 0.19 -16.17
N VAL A 549 3.85 0.70 -16.85
CA VAL A 549 5.08 1.20 -16.20
C VAL A 549 4.76 2.27 -15.15
N ALA A 550 3.78 3.14 -15.38
CA ALA A 550 3.42 4.18 -14.43
C ALA A 550 2.79 3.58 -13.17
N ALA A 551 1.88 2.62 -13.29
CA ALA A 551 1.33 1.88 -12.16
C ALA A 551 2.40 1.11 -11.38
N LEU A 552 3.40 0.52 -12.04
CA LEU A 552 4.54 -0.12 -11.37
C LEU A 552 5.42 0.88 -10.62
N ARG A 553 5.73 2.03 -11.23
CA ARG A 553 6.48 3.09 -10.54
C ARG A 553 5.71 3.57 -9.31
N ASN A 554 4.42 3.84 -9.44
CA ASN A 554 3.55 4.21 -8.32
C ASN A 554 3.58 3.16 -7.20
N LEU A 555 3.50 1.87 -7.55
CA LEU A 555 3.63 0.77 -6.59
C LEU A 555 4.98 0.83 -5.85
N TRP A 556 6.10 0.93 -6.56
CA TRP A 556 7.43 0.96 -5.93
C TRP A 556 7.63 2.20 -5.06
N THR A 557 7.16 3.37 -5.52
CA THR A 557 7.23 4.62 -4.77
C THR A 557 6.42 4.54 -3.48
N THR A 558 5.22 3.96 -3.52
CA THR A 558 4.36 3.87 -2.33
C THR A 558 4.82 2.83 -1.31
N ARG A 559 5.68 1.87 -1.69
CA ARG A 559 6.36 0.97 -0.74
C ARG A 559 7.28 1.72 0.22
N ASN A 560 7.70 2.94 -0.11
CA ASN A 560 8.47 3.79 0.80
C ASN A 560 7.74 4.05 2.14
N ASN A 561 6.42 3.94 2.19
CA ASN A 561 5.63 4.05 3.42
C ASN A 561 5.94 2.92 4.43
N GLU A 562 6.57 1.82 3.99
CA GLU A 562 6.94 0.69 4.85
C GLU A 562 8.35 0.87 5.49
N VAL A 563 9.01 2.01 5.24
CA VAL A 563 10.25 2.47 5.90
C VAL A 563 11.45 1.55 5.65
N PHE A 564 11.74 1.39 4.36
CA PHE A 564 12.97 0.84 3.82
C PHE A 564 13.33 1.58 2.53
N HIS A 565 14.59 1.48 2.12
CA HIS A 565 15.04 1.90 0.80
C HIS A 565 14.49 0.98 -0.29
N VAL A 566 14.37 1.46 -1.53
CA VAL A 566 13.87 0.64 -2.65
C VAL A 566 14.83 0.72 -3.83
N ALA A 567 15.16 -0.43 -4.42
CA ALA A 567 15.82 -0.54 -5.72
C ALA A 567 15.03 -1.51 -6.59
N ALA A 568 14.50 -1.04 -7.72
CA ALA A 568 13.64 -1.86 -8.57
C ALA A 568 13.95 -1.66 -10.06
N SER A 569 13.88 -2.74 -10.83
CA SER A 569 14.01 -2.69 -12.30
C SER A 569 13.02 -3.62 -12.98
N ASP A 570 12.48 -3.19 -14.10
CA ASP A 570 11.53 -3.94 -14.92
C ASP A 570 12.03 -4.15 -16.35
N TRP A 571 11.71 -5.32 -16.92
CA TRP A 571 12.12 -5.76 -18.26
C TRP A 571 11.74 -4.82 -19.41
N THR A 572 10.83 -3.86 -19.18
CA THR A 572 10.53 -2.78 -20.11
C THR A 572 11.62 -1.71 -20.18
N GLY A 573 12.69 -1.84 -19.40
CA GLY A 573 13.82 -0.91 -19.35
C GLY A 573 13.56 0.28 -18.45
N ASN A 574 12.75 0.09 -17.40
CA ASN A 574 12.44 1.12 -16.40
C ASN A 574 12.96 0.69 -15.03
N GLY A 575 13.26 1.64 -14.17
CA GLY A 575 13.67 1.34 -12.80
C GLY A 575 13.58 2.54 -11.88
N VAL A 576 13.77 2.28 -10.59
CA VAL A 576 13.86 3.32 -9.56
C VAL A 576 14.93 2.99 -8.53
N LEU A 577 15.49 4.03 -7.94
CA LEU A 577 16.25 3.99 -6.69
C LEU A 577 15.65 5.00 -5.74
N ILE A 578 15.31 4.59 -4.52
CA ILE A 578 14.63 5.42 -3.52
C ILE A 578 15.39 5.35 -2.21
N GLU A 579 15.87 6.51 -1.77
CA GLU A 579 16.35 6.73 -0.42
C GLU A 579 15.18 7.16 0.48
N ASN A 580 15.05 6.50 1.63
CA ASN A 580 13.97 6.72 2.58
C ASN A 580 14.50 7.50 3.77
N GLY A 581 13.93 8.67 4.02
CA GLY A 581 14.30 9.56 5.12
C GLY A 581 13.64 9.22 6.47
N GLY A 582 13.14 8.00 6.66
CA GLY A 582 12.41 7.60 7.87
C GLY A 582 10.90 7.85 7.78
N GLY A 583 10.29 7.53 6.63
CA GLY A 583 8.84 7.67 6.39
C GLY A 583 8.47 8.62 5.24
N TYR A 584 9.46 9.21 4.58
CA TYR A 584 9.30 10.03 3.37
C TYR A 584 10.45 9.74 2.39
N ILE A 585 10.32 10.19 1.15
CA ILE A 585 11.36 10.03 0.13
C ILE A 585 12.35 11.19 0.28
N SER A 586 13.59 10.91 0.67
CA SER A 586 14.65 11.92 0.76
C SER A 586 15.29 12.16 -0.61
N ARG A 587 15.45 11.09 -1.39
CA ARG A 587 15.98 11.12 -2.74
C ARG A 587 15.38 10.01 -3.58
N MET A 588 15.11 10.29 -4.84
CA MET A 588 14.64 9.31 -5.81
C MET A 588 15.29 9.53 -7.17
N GLU A 589 15.72 8.44 -7.81
CA GLU A 589 16.19 8.43 -9.19
C GLU A 589 15.26 7.53 -10.01
N GLU A 590 14.61 8.10 -11.01
CA GLU A 590 13.86 7.35 -12.01
C GLU A 590 14.77 7.00 -13.19
N LEU A 591 14.69 5.76 -13.64
CA LEU A 591 15.50 5.22 -14.70
C LEU A 591 14.62 4.78 -15.87
N ASP A 592 15.11 5.02 -17.07
CA ASP A 592 14.48 4.63 -18.33
C ASP A 592 15.54 4.47 -19.43
N ALA A 593 15.11 4.43 -20.71
CA ALA A 593 16.04 4.28 -21.83
C ALA A 593 17.06 5.44 -21.97
N SER A 594 16.75 6.64 -21.46
CA SER A 594 17.63 7.80 -21.48
C SER A 594 18.67 7.78 -20.36
N VAL A 595 18.28 7.26 -19.18
CA VAL A 595 19.16 7.05 -18.02
C VAL A 595 19.04 5.59 -17.57
N PRO A 596 19.73 4.65 -18.25
CA PRO A 596 19.49 3.21 -18.10
C PRO A 596 20.17 2.60 -16.87
N ALA A 597 20.88 3.39 -16.06
CA ALA A 597 21.43 2.94 -14.79
C ALA A 597 21.62 4.11 -13.83
N GLY A 598 21.48 3.84 -12.54
CA GLY A 598 21.76 4.78 -11.45
C GLY A 598 22.37 4.05 -10.26
N SER A 599 22.92 4.81 -9.31
CA SER A 599 23.44 4.27 -8.06
C SER A 599 23.32 5.26 -6.91
N LEU A 600 22.91 4.78 -5.74
CA LEU A 600 22.84 5.54 -4.49
C LEU A 600 23.65 4.87 -3.39
N ASP A 601 24.25 5.69 -2.53
CA ASP A 601 24.83 5.25 -1.27
C ASP A 601 23.72 5.28 -0.21
N LEU A 602 23.23 4.12 0.21
CA LEU A 602 22.06 4.01 1.10
C LEU A 602 22.51 3.62 2.50
N ASP A 603 22.28 4.51 3.47
CA ASP A 603 22.62 4.26 4.88
C ASP A 603 21.45 3.64 5.64
N SER A 604 21.65 2.37 6.05
CA SER A 604 20.68 1.61 6.84
C SER A 604 20.35 2.24 8.19
N SER A 605 21.22 3.09 8.75
CA SER A 605 20.98 3.73 10.05
C SER A 605 19.68 4.55 10.05
N PHE A 606 19.36 5.25 8.96
CA PHE A 606 18.16 6.10 8.84
C PHE A 606 16.88 5.28 8.88
N VAL A 607 16.85 4.13 8.21
CA VAL A 607 15.67 3.26 8.15
C VAL A 607 15.56 2.34 9.36
N ARG A 608 16.65 2.08 10.10
CA ARG A 608 16.65 1.28 11.34
C ARG A 608 16.17 2.01 12.58
N LEU A 609 16.18 3.34 12.56
CA LEU A 609 15.40 4.11 13.51
C LEU A 609 13.89 3.81 13.41
N LYS A 610 13.48 3.06 12.36
CA LYS A 610 12.16 2.48 12.11
C LYS A 610 11.07 3.35 12.72
N PHE A 611 10.80 4.47 12.05
CA PHE A 611 9.46 5.05 12.10
C PHE A 611 8.52 4.11 11.35
N LEU A 612 8.38 2.86 11.78
CA LEU A 612 7.51 1.89 11.14
C LEU A 612 6.07 2.34 11.40
N ASN A 613 5.67 3.28 10.55
CA ASN A 613 4.51 4.15 10.59
C ASN A 613 4.19 4.75 11.97
N SER A 614 4.32 6.08 12.08
CA SER A 614 3.51 6.88 13.03
C SER A 614 2.01 6.57 12.92
N TYR A 615 1.58 5.96 11.82
CA TYR A 615 0.32 5.25 11.63
C TYR A 615 0.49 3.75 11.91
N TYR A 616 0.41 3.27 13.16
CA TYR A 616 0.59 1.83 13.42
C TYR A 616 -0.20 0.96 12.43
N ALA A 617 0.53 0.22 11.59
CA ALA A 617 -0.08 -0.74 10.68
C ALA A 617 -0.72 -1.88 11.49
N PHE A 618 -1.45 -2.74 10.80
CA PHE A 618 -2.09 -3.98 11.28
C PHE A 618 -1.47 -4.67 12.52
N ASP A 619 -1.95 -4.31 13.71
CA ASP A 619 -1.72 -5.12 14.91
C ASP A 619 -2.80 -6.20 14.99
N LEU A 620 -2.38 -7.46 14.74
CA LEU A 620 -3.26 -8.61 14.84
C LEU A 620 -3.82 -8.75 16.27
N ALA A 621 -3.08 -8.34 17.31
CA ALA A 621 -3.58 -8.35 18.68
C ALA A 621 -4.73 -7.35 18.87
N SER A 622 -4.58 -6.13 18.35
CA SER A 622 -5.65 -5.12 18.33
C SER A 622 -6.91 -5.59 17.58
N LEU A 623 -6.77 -6.39 16.51
CA LEU A 623 -7.91 -6.93 15.75
C LEU A 623 -8.55 -8.15 16.42
N LEU A 624 -7.77 -8.95 17.16
CA LEU A 624 -8.23 -10.10 17.92
C LEU A 624 -8.75 -9.73 19.33
N GLY A 625 -8.59 -8.47 19.75
CA GLY A 625 -9.02 -7.99 21.06
C GLY A 625 -8.20 -8.54 22.22
N ASN A 626 -6.92 -8.85 21.99
CA ASN A 626 -6.00 -9.41 22.99
C ASN A 626 -5.15 -8.36 23.69
#